data_AF-K1S899-F1
#
_entry.id   AF-K1S899-F1
#
_cell.length_a   1.000
_cell.length_b   1.000
_cell.length_c   1.000
_cell.angle_alpha   90.00
_cell.angle_beta   90.00
_cell.angle_gamma   90.00
#
_symmetry.space_group_name_H-M   'P 1'
#
loop_
_entity.id
_entity.type
_entity.pdbx_description
1 polymer ?
#
loop_
_entity_poly.entity_id
_entity_poly.type
_entity_poly.pdbx_seq_one_letter_code
_entity_poly.pdbx_strand_id
1 'polypeptide(L)'
;NAKDSSSPARYIIQGTKGYLLQKSTANFCGGVTFHPYKGKEEHFNLSAGRPRQAAEFHAFARAIESEDMELCSRMLDTSVAVSRVLETARRDAGIRFTTDL
;
A
#
# COMPACT_ATOMS: atom_id res chain seq x y z
N ASN A 1 -4.41 10.63 -8.75
CA ASN A 1 -3.03 11.13 -8.55
C ASN A 1 -2.10 10.54 -9.57
N ALA A 2 -1.74 11.33 -10.57
CA ALA A 2 -0.44 11.16 -11.22
C ALA A 2 0.62 11.86 -10.36
N LYS A 3 1.90 11.50 -10.51
CA LYS A 3 3.03 12.04 -9.75
C LYS A 3 3.10 13.58 -9.76
N ASP A 4 2.56 14.21 -10.81
CA ASP A 4 2.56 15.67 -11.02
C ASP A 4 1.17 16.31 -11.00
N SER A 5 0.18 15.65 -10.39
CA SER A 5 -1.19 16.18 -10.29
C SER A 5 -1.52 16.65 -8.88
N SER A 6 -2.07 17.85 -8.73
CA SER A 6 -2.62 18.38 -7.46
C SER A 6 -3.93 17.70 -7.03
N SER A 7 -4.33 16.62 -7.71
CA SER A 7 -5.51 15.86 -7.34
C SER A 7 -5.37 15.32 -5.91
N PRO A 8 -6.46 15.28 -5.13
CA PRO A 8 -6.43 14.67 -3.81
C PRO A 8 -6.24 13.16 -3.92
N ALA A 9 -5.41 12.61 -3.04
CA ALA A 9 -5.29 11.16 -2.88
C ALA A 9 -6.58 10.60 -2.28
N ARG A 10 -7.17 9.59 -2.91
CA ARG A 10 -8.32 8.86 -2.39
C ARG A 10 -8.21 7.40 -2.76
N TYR A 11 -8.15 6.54 -1.75
CA TYR A 11 -8.16 5.09 -1.91
C TYR A 11 -9.38 4.55 -1.18
N ILE A 12 -10.14 3.70 -1.86
CA ILE A 12 -11.40 3.17 -1.36
C ILE A 12 -11.38 1.65 -1.51
N ILE A 13 -11.75 0.96 -0.44
CA ILE A 13 -12.08 -0.46 -0.47
C ILE A 13 -13.56 -0.56 -0.13
N GLN A 14 -14.37 -1.05 -1.08
CA GLN A 14 -15.82 -1.18 -0.92
C GLN A 14 -16.19 -2.62 -0.56
N GLY A 15 -17.18 -2.77 0.32
CA GLY A 15 -17.77 -4.04 0.66
C GLY A 15 -19.27 -3.90 0.87
N THR A 16 -19.95 -5.01 1.16
CA THR A 16 -21.42 -5.04 1.34
C THR A 16 -21.89 -4.27 2.58
N LYS A 17 -20.99 -3.98 3.52
CA LYS A 17 -21.30 -3.28 4.78
C LYS A 17 -20.89 -1.80 4.78
N GLY A 18 -20.39 -1.26 3.68
CA GLY A 18 -19.86 0.10 3.61
C GLY A 18 -18.52 0.14 2.89
N TYR A 19 -17.70 1.16 3.18
CA TYR A 19 -16.39 1.31 2.56
C TYR A 19 -15.33 1.87 3.52
N LEU A 20 -14.08 1.51 3.26
CA LEU A 20 -12.91 2.13 3.88
C LEU A 20 -12.41 3.25 2.98
N LEU A 21 -12.09 4.40 3.56
CA LEU A 21 -11.54 5.56 2.87
C LEU A 21 -10.20 5.97 3.48
N GLN A 22 -9.17 6.04 2.64
CA GLN A 22 -7.89 6.66 2.95
C GLN A 22 -7.70 7.92 2.10
N LYS A 23 -7.49 9.06 2.75
CA LYS A 23 -7.30 10.37 2.09
C LYS A 23 -5.84 10.76 1.89
N SER A 24 -4.91 9.94 2.40
CA SER A 24 -3.47 10.12 2.20
C SER A 24 -3.00 9.35 0.98
N THR A 25 -1.83 9.73 0.45
CA THR A 25 -1.16 8.99 -0.62
C THR A 25 -0.85 7.55 -0.20
N ALA A 26 -0.87 6.61 -1.14
CA ALA A 26 -0.65 5.18 -0.84
C ALA A 26 0.69 4.93 -0.13
N ASN A 27 1.74 5.68 -0.49
CA ASN A 27 3.06 5.57 0.12
C ASN A 27 3.13 6.11 1.56
N PHE A 28 2.17 6.93 2.00
CA PHE A 28 2.09 7.39 3.39
C PHE A 28 1.18 6.49 4.22
N CYS A 29 0.09 6.00 3.63
CA CYS A 29 -0.86 5.09 4.29
C CYS A 29 -1.25 5.58 5.70
N GLY A 30 -1.72 6.83 5.76
CA GLY A 30 -2.19 7.46 7.00
C GLY A 30 -3.53 6.91 7.48
N GLY A 31 -4.19 7.65 8.37
CA GLY A 31 -5.46 7.21 8.97
C GLY A 31 -6.53 6.82 7.93
N VAL A 32 -7.26 5.76 8.26
CA VAL A 32 -8.33 5.16 7.45
C VAL A 32 -9.65 5.36 8.18
N THR A 33 -10.69 5.80 7.47
CA THR A 33 -12.05 5.91 8.02
C THR A 33 -12.91 4.80 7.43
N PHE A 34 -13.60 4.05 8.28
CA PHE A 34 -14.67 3.16 7.90
C PHE A 34 -16.01 3.93 7.89
N HIS A 35 -16.68 3.88 6.74
CA HIS A 35 -18.01 4.43 6.54
C HIS A 35 -18.99 3.28 6.38
N PRO A 36 -19.68 2.85 7.46
CA PRO A 36 -20.64 1.76 7.35
C PRO A 36 -21.90 2.22 6.61
N TYR A 37 -22.61 1.29 5.97
CA TYR A 37 -23.90 1.59 5.32
C TYR A 37 -24.98 2.00 6.33
N LYS A 38 -24.84 1.57 7.59
CA LYS A 38 -25.66 1.94 8.75
C LYS A 38 -24.75 2.07 9.97
N GLY A 39 -25.02 3.05 10.83
CA GLY A 39 -24.25 3.29 12.04
C GLY A 39 -23.34 4.50 11.92
N LYS A 40 -22.35 4.60 12.81
CA LYS A 40 -21.42 5.73 12.87
C LYS A 40 -20.11 5.38 12.18
N GLU A 41 -19.48 6.40 11.62
CA GLU A 41 -18.13 6.27 11.07
C GLU A 41 -17.12 5.97 12.17
N GLU A 42 -16.10 5.18 11.83
CA GLU A 42 -15.00 4.84 12.72
C GLU A 42 -13.68 5.24 12.07
N HIS A 43 -12.80 5.91 12.82
CA HIS A 43 -11.51 6.35 12.32
C HIS A 43 -10.37 5.57 13.00
N PHE A 44 -9.48 5.02 12.19
CA PHE A 44 -8.34 4.22 12.61
C PHE A 44 -7.04 4.90 12.21
N ASN A 45 -6.14 5.12 13.16
CA ASN A 45 -4.79 5.60 12.89
C ASN A 45 -3.77 4.92 13.81
N LEU A 46 -3.17 3.83 13.33
CA LEU A 46 -2.19 3.03 14.09
C LEU A 46 -0.74 3.50 13.89
N SER A 47 -0.52 4.50 13.03
CA SER A 47 0.81 5.07 12.83
C SER A 47 1.27 5.92 14.03
N ALA A 48 0.33 6.40 14.86
CA ALA A 48 0.57 7.11 16.13
C ALA A 48 1.57 8.28 16.03
N GLY A 49 1.63 8.96 14.88
CA GLY A 49 2.58 10.07 14.65
C GLY A 49 4.04 9.64 14.51
N ARG A 50 4.32 8.33 14.42
CA ARG A 50 5.68 7.82 14.17
C ARG A 50 6.16 8.21 12.77
N PRO A 51 7.49 8.24 12.56
CA PRO A 51 8.04 8.39 11.21
C PRO A 51 7.42 7.38 10.24
N ARG A 52 7.17 7.82 9.01
CA ARG A 52 6.48 7.02 7.97
C ARG A 52 7.02 5.60 7.82
N GLN A 53 8.35 5.46 7.89
CA GLN A 53 9.05 4.20 7.66
C GLN A 53 9.19 3.34 8.92
N ALA A 54 8.78 3.84 10.10
CA ALA A 54 9.03 3.14 11.37
C ALA A 54 8.45 1.71 11.38
N ALA A 55 7.27 1.51 10.79
CA ALA A 55 6.65 0.19 10.70
C ALA A 55 7.50 -0.80 9.89
N GLU A 56 8.05 -0.37 8.76
CA GLU A 56 8.89 -1.19 7.88
C GLU A 56 10.19 -1.57 8.60
N PHE A 57 10.88 -0.61 9.21
CA PHE A 57 12.12 -0.86 9.95
C PHE A 57 11.89 -1.81 11.14
N HIS A 58 10.80 -1.64 11.89
CA HIS A 58 10.48 -2.57 12.97
C HIS A 58 10.15 -3.97 12.44
N ALA A 59 9.52 -4.10 11.27
CA ALA A 59 9.26 -5.39 10.66
C ALA A 59 10.57 -6.07 10.21
N PHE A 60 11.49 -5.33 9.59
CA PHE A 60 12.79 -5.86 9.19
C PHE A 60 13.64 -6.29 10.39
N ALA A 61 13.73 -5.45 11.43
CA ALA A 61 14.48 -5.78 12.64
C ALA A 61 13.96 -7.07 13.28
N ARG A 62 12.63 -7.19 13.46
CA ARG A 62 12.03 -8.43 14.00
C ARG A 62 12.31 -9.65 13.12
N ALA A 63 12.20 -9.52 11.81
CA ALA A 63 12.44 -10.63 10.88
C ALA A 63 13.90 -11.12 10.95
N ILE A 64 14.85 -10.19 11.06
CA ILE A 64 16.28 -10.51 11.21
C ILE A 64 16.54 -11.19 12.56
N GLU A 65 16.05 -10.61 13.66
CA GLU A 65 16.26 -11.13 15.02
C GLU A 65 15.66 -12.54 15.22
N SER A 66 14.57 -12.85 14.51
CA SER A 66 13.87 -14.14 14.59
C SER A 66 14.22 -15.12 13.47
N GLU A 67 15.11 -14.74 12.54
CA GLU A 67 15.43 -15.51 11.34
C GLU A 67 14.16 -15.97 10.57
N ASP A 68 13.15 -15.09 10.45
CA ASP A 68 11.85 -15.40 9.85
C ASP A 68 11.95 -15.47 8.31
N MET A 69 12.49 -16.58 7.83
CA MET A 69 12.66 -16.86 6.41
C MET A 69 11.34 -17.03 5.67
N GLU A 70 10.28 -17.46 6.35
CA GLU A 70 8.95 -17.57 5.74
C GLU A 70 8.38 -16.19 5.40
N LEU A 71 8.49 -15.23 6.32
CA LEU A 71 8.10 -13.84 6.05
C LEU A 71 8.90 -13.28 4.88
N CYS A 72 10.22 -13.49 4.87
CA CYS A 72 11.07 -13.08 3.76
C CYS A 72 10.59 -13.66 2.42
N SER A 73 10.28 -14.96 2.37
CA SER A 73 9.74 -15.61 1.16
C SER A 73 8.41 -14.98 0.72
N ARG A 74 7.48 -14.75 1.65
CA ARG A 74 6.18 -14.12 1.33
C ARG A 74 6.34 -12.68 0.81
N MET A 75 7.29 -11.92 1.35
CA MET A 75 7.60 -10.58 0.88
C MET A 75 8.23 -10.59 -0.53
N LEU A 76 9.05 -11.60 -0.85
CA LEU A 76 9.57 -11.81 -2.20
C LEU A 76 8.45 -12.13 -3.20
N ASP A 77 7.54 -13.04 -2.84
CA ASP A 77 6.37 -13.37 -3.68
C ASP A 77 5.51 -12.13 -3.97
N THR A 78 5.28 -11.32 -2.94
CA THR A 78 4.57 -10.03 -3.07
C THR A 78 5.33 -9.08 -4.00
N SER A 79 6.65 -8.99 -3.87
CA SER A 79 7.50 -8.13 -4.70
C SER A 79 7.45 -8.53 -6.17
N VAL A 80 7.46 -9.84 -6.46
CA VAL A 80 7.31 -10.37 -7.82
C VAL A 80 5.93 -10.06 -8.37
N ALA A 81 4.86 -10.26 -7.59
CA ALA A 81 3.49 -9.98 -8.01
C ALA A 81 3.30 -8.49 -8.39
N VAL A 82 3.79 -7.57 -7.56
CA VAL A 82 3.73 -6.12 -7.85
C VAL A 82 4.54 -5.78 -9.10
N SER A 83 5.74 -6.35 -9.23
CA SER A 83 6.60 -6.11 -10.41
C SER A 83 5.94 -6.54 -11.71
N ARG A 84 5.25 -7.69 -11.72
CA ARG A 84 4.48 -8.17 -12.88
C ARG A 84 3.35 -7.23 -13.25
N VAL A 85 2.60 -6.74 -12.26
CA VAL A 85 1.51 -5.75 -12.51
C VAL A 85 2.06 -4.46 -13.11
N LEU A 86 3.17 -3.95 -12.57
CA LEU A 86 3.83 -2.74 -13.08
C LEU A 86 4.37 -2.96 -14.50
N GLU A 87 4.93 -4.13 -14.79
CA GLU A 87 5.42 -4.51 -16.12
C GLU A 87 4.28 -4.59 -17.15
N THR A 88 3.18 -5.25 -16.83
CA THR A 88 2.02 -5.29 -17.72
C THR A 88 1.49 -3.88 -17.99
N ALA A 89 1.27 -3.09 -16.93
CA ALA A 89 0.71 -1.74 -17.07
C ALA A 89 1.60 -0.80 -17.91
N ARG A 90 2.92 -0.81 -17.67
CA ARG A 90 3.84 0.02 -18.48
C ARG A 90 3.88 -0.46 -19.93
N ARG A 91 3.80 -1.78 -20.16
CA ARG A 91 3.85 -2.35 -21.51
C ARG A 91 2.59 -2.02 -22.31
N ASP A 92 1.42 -2.11 -21.69
CA ASP A 92 0.14 -1.73 -22.27
C ASP A 92 0.10 -0.23 -22.62
N ALA A 93 0.77 0.61 -21.82
CA ALA A 93 0.94 2.04 -22.09
C ALA A 93 2.03 2.37 -23.13
N GLY A 94 2.67 1.36 -23.76
CA GLY A 94 3.73 1.57 -24.75
C GLY A 94 5.10 1.96 -24.17
N ILE A 95 5.27 1.97 -22.85
CA ILE A 95 6.53 2.31 -22.18
C ILE A 95 7.45 1.08 -22.17
N ARG A 96 8.58 1.16 -22.87
CA ARG A 96 9.60 0.10 -22.96
C ARG A 96 10.95 0.62 -22.46
N PHE A 97 11.68 -0.22 -21.76
CA PHE A 97 13.06 0.02 -21.35
C PHE A 97 14.02 -0.83 -22.19
N THR A 98 15.29 -0.43 -22.27
CA THR A 98 16.30 -1.15 -23.07
C THR A 98 16.53 -2.59 -22.60
N THR A 99 16.22 -2.89 -21.34
CA THR A 99 16.34 -4.21 -20.72
C THR A 99 15.12 -5.11 -20.96
N ASP A 100 14.11 -4.66 -21.73
CA ASP A 100 12.96 -5.49 -22.14
C ASP A 100 13.25 -6.35 -23.38
N LEU A 101 14.37 -6.10 -24.05
CA LEU A 101 14.80 -6.75 -25.29
C LEU A 101 15.38 -8.15 -25.05
#